data_AF-A0A2V5ZS01-F1
#
_entry.id   AF-A0A2V5ZS01-F1
#
_cell.length_a   1.000
_cell.length_b   1.000
_cell.length_c   1.000
_cell.angle_alpha   90.00
_cell.angle_beta   90.00
_cell.angle_gamma   90.00
#
_symmetry.space_group_name_H-M   'P 1'
#
loop_
_entity.id
_entity.type
_entity.pdbx_description
1 polymer ?
#
loop_
_entity_poly.entity_id
_entity_poly.type
_entity_poly.pdbx_seq_one_letter_code
_entity_poly.pdbx_strand_id
1 'polypeptide(L)'
;MKIRELIILLTLGTGTLRAQDAAPPSVDLYSGEKQPATTATPSPGPNGPDVPELSQLDEAFKKTSLGKKADEQQLHIEWRRLKNQVANDPSVRAAEAATHTAHTDLEKRKRVREYYNIYYERMSALASNAEIKLALQSLKDGHIRPTKQPRVRHLTDSSVGIPTPTPSPEQKHKKNPK
;
A
#
# COMPACT_ATOMS: atom_id res chain seq x y z
N MET A 1 7.66 42.96 17.15
CA MET A 1 6.93 42.00 16.29
C MET A 1 5.82 41.38 17.12
N LYS A 2 4.59 41.42 16.60
CA LYS A 2 3.36 41.01 17.31
C LYS A 2 3.17 39.49 17.21
N ILE A 3 2.93 38.88 18.36
CA ILE A 3 2.63 37.46 18.55
C ILE A 3 1.21 37.21 18.02
N ARG A 4 1.02 36.15 17.24
CA ARG A 4 -0.31 35.62 16.95
C ARG A 4 -0.32 34.13 17.27
N GLU A 5 -0.93 33.84 18.41
CA GLU A 5 -1.34 32.51 18.83
C GLU A 5 -2.30 31.89 17.81
N LEU A 6 -2.18 30.58 17.60
CA LEU A 6 -3.19 29.79 16.92
C LEU A 6 -3.65 28.69 17.88
N ILE A 7 -4.76 28.96 18.56
CA ILE A 7 -5.53 28.03 19.37
C ILE A 7 -6.37 27.19 18.41
N ILE A 8 -6.10 25.87 18.32
CA ILE A 8 -6.96 24.94 17.57
C ILE A 8 -7.99 24.38 18.54
N LEU A 9 -9.21 24.93 18.40
CA LEU A 9 -10.39 24.56 19.16
C LEU A 9 -10.93 23.20 18.71
N LEU A 10 -10.99 22.25 19.63
CA LEU A 10 -11.63 20.94 19.49
C LEU A 10 -13.15 21.12 19.59
N THR A 11 -13.88 20.91 18.48
CA THR A 11 -15.35 20.79 18.51
C THR A 11 -15.78 19.36 18.27
N LEU A 12 -16.22 18.71 19.36
CA LEU A 12 -17.12 17.57 19.35
C LEU A 12 -18.49 18.06 18.86
N GLY A 13 -19.01 17.46 17.79
CA GLY A 13 -20.33 17.73 17.24
C GLY A 13 -21.06 16.42 16.95
N THR A 14 -22.08 16.17 17.75
CA THR A 14 -23.00 15.02 17.79
C THR A 14 -23.67 14.71 16.46
N GLY A 15 -23.88 13.42 16.19
CA GLY A 15 -24.67 12.93 15.07
C GLY A 15 -26.12 13.41 15.11
N THR A 16 -26.65 13.72 13.92
CA THR A 16 -28.09 13.84 13.66
C THR A 16 -28.48 12.90 12.53
N LEU A 17 -29.70 12.41 12.66
CA LEU A 17 -30.24 11.24 12.02
C LEU A 17 -30.33 11.37 10.50
N ARG A 18 -29.99 10.25 9.86
CA ARG A 18 -30.32 9.92 8.48
C ARG A 18 -31.83 9.94 8.31
N ALA A 19 -32.38 11.01 7.72
CA ALA A 19 -33.69 10.99 7.09
C ALA A 19 -33.45 11.00 5.56
N GLN A 20 -33.14 9.83 5.01
CA GLN A 20 -33.36 9.61 3.59
C GLN A 20 -34.78 9.07 3.46
N ASP A 21 -35.64 9.93 2.92
CA ASP A 21 -36.98 9.60 2.48
C ASP A 21 -36.90 8.39 1.55
N ALA A 22 -37.41 7.25 2.01
CA ALA A 22 -37.41 6.01 1.27
C ALA A 22 -38.59 6.04 0.28
N ALA A 23 -38.34 6.54 -0.92
CA ALA A 23 -39.14 6.15 -2.08
C ALA A 23 -39.02 4.61 -2.23
N PRO A 24 -40.13 3.86 -2.40
CA PRO A 24 -40.04 2.42 -2.61
C PRO A 24 -39.63 2.11 -4.05
N PRO A 25 -38.51 1.42 -4.33
CA PRO A 25 -38.31 0.75 -5.60
C PRO A 25 -38.75 -0.71 -5.46
N SER A 26 -40.04 -0.97 -5.26
CA SER A 26 -40.60 -2.28 -5.59
C SER A 26 -41.18 -2.21 -7.00
N VAL A 27 -40.29 -2.03 -7.98
CA VAL A 27 -40.58 -2.45 -9.35
C VAL A 27 -40.21 -3.92 -9.40
N ASP A 28 -41.22 -4.77 -9.23
CA ASP A 28 -41.11 -6.20 -9.47
C ASP A 28 -40.92 -6.43 -10.98
N LEU A 29 -39.66 -6.51 -11.40
CA LEU A 29 -39.29 -6.82 -12.79
C LEU A 29 -39.52 -8.30 -13.15
N TYR A 30 -40.06 -9.12 -12.25
CA TYR A 30 -40.30 -10.56 -12.46
C TYR A 30 -41.77 -10.98 -12.34
N SER A 31 -42.71 -10.05 -12.23
CA SER A 31 -44.13 -10.34 -12.38
C SER A 31 -44.49 -10.57 -13.87
N GLY A 32 -44.00 -11.67 -14.45
CA GLY A 32 -44.31 -12.00 -15.84
C GLY A 32 -43.63 -13.21 -16.48
N GLU A 33 -42.66 -13.88 -15.85
CA GLU A 33 -42.09 -15.09 -16.43
C GLU A 33 -42.83 -16.34 -15.92
N LYS A 34 -43.72 -16.85 -16.78
CA LYS A 34 -44.11 -18.27 -16.73
C LYS A 34 -42.83 -19.09 -16.81
N GLN A 35 -42.48 -19.71 -15.70
CA GLN A 35 -41.51 -20.78 -15.57
C GLN A 35 -41.68 -21.78 -16.74
N PRO A 36 -40.74 -21.87 -17.70
CA PRO A 36 -40.72 -23.01 -18.59
C PRO A 36 -40.27 -24.21 -17.75
N ALA A 37 -41.09 -25.25 -17.78
CA ALA A 37 -40.78 -26.53 -17.16
C ALA A 37 -39.35 -26.96 -17.49
N THR A 38 -38.58 -27.26 -16.44
CA THR A 38 -37.25 -27.84 -16.48
C THR A 38 -37.28 -29.12 -17.30
N THR A 39 -37.03 -29.00 -18.60
CA THR A 39 -36.91 -30.13 -19.51
C THR A 39 -35.45 -30.23 -19.86
N ALA A 40 -34.83 -31.32 -19.38
CA ALA A 40 -33.57 -31.93 -19.78
C ALA A 40 -32.44 -31.01 -20.28
N THR A 41 -31.33 -31.00 -19.53
CA THR A 41 -29.99 -30.66 -20.02
C THR A 41 -29.73 -31.32 -21.38
N PRO A 42 -29.59 -30.59 -22.49
CA PRO A 42 -29.10 -31.20 -23.72
C PRO A 42 -27.62 -31.50 -23.53
N SER A 43 -27.26 -32.77 -23.61
CA SER A 43 -25.86 -33.21 -23.77
C SER A 43 -25.24 -32.45 -24.95
N PRO A 44 -24.03 -31.87 -24.84
CA PRO A 44 -23.42 -31.19 -25.96
C PRO A 44 -23.20 -32.20 -27.08
N GLY A 45 -23.79 -31.94 -28.25
CA GLY A 45 -23.57 -32.73 -29.44
C GLY A 45 -22.11 -32.60 -29.92
N PRO A 46 -21.57 -33.61 -30.61
CA PRO A 46 -20.13 -33.76 -30.87
C PRO A 46 -19.52 -32.75 -31.88
N ASN A 47 -20.25 -31.70 -32.29
CA ASN A 47 -19.81 -30.78 -33.35
C ASN A 47 -20.21 -29.30 -33.08
N GLY A 48 -20.19 -28.86 -31.82
CA GLY A 48 -20.25 -27.42 -31.49
C GLY A 48 -18.83 -26.82 -31.44
N PRO A 49 -18.64 -25.52 -31.74
CA PRO A 49 -17.34 -24.87 -31.53
C PRO A 49 -16.91 -25.07 -30.07
N ASP A 50 -15.65 -25.47 -29.87
CA ASP A 50 -15.07 -25.76 -28.57
C ASP A 50 -15.13 -24.51 -27.69
N VAL A 51 -16.14 -24.41 -26.82
CA VAL A 51 -16.34 -23.25 -25.96
C VAL A 51 -15.35 -23.36 -24.81
N PRO A 52 -14.45 -22.39 -24.62
CA PRO A 52 -13.44 -22.48 -23.58
C PRO A 52 -14.08 -22.55 -22.20
N GLU A 53 -13.53 -23.41 -21.35
CA GLU A 53 -13.98 -23.54 -19.96
C GLU A 53 -13.74 -22.24 -19.19
N LEU A 54 -14.55 -21.98 -18.15
CA LEU A 54 -14.45 -20.77 -17.32
C LEU A 54 -13.04 -20.53 -16.76
N SER A 55 -12.30 -21.60 -16.43
CA SER A 55 -10.93 -21.49 -15.94
C SER A 55 -9.95 -20.99 -17.01
N GLN A 56 -10.16 -21.36 -18.27
CA GLN A 56 -9.33 -20.89 -19.39
C GLN A 56 -9.60 -19.40 -19.67
N LEU A 57 -10.86 -18.99 -19.53
CA LEU A 57 -11.26 -17.58 -19.62
C LEU A 57 -10.68 -16.74 -18.48
N ASP A 58 -10.69 -17.22 -17.24
CA ASP A 58 -10.05 -16.53 -16.10
C ASP A 58 -8.54 -16.36 -16.34
N GLU A 59 -7.86 -17.42 -16.79
CA GLU A 59 -6.43 -17.36 -17.08
C GLU A 59 -6.10 -16.41 -18.25
N ALA A 60 -6.93 -16.42 -19.30
CA ALA A 60 -6.81 -15.49 -20.41
C ALA A 60 -7.04 -14.04 -19.95
N PHE A 61 -8.01 -13.81 -19.06
CA PHE A 61 -8.29 -12.50 -18.49
C PHE A 61 -7.14 -11.99 -17.63
N LYS A 62 -6.54 -12.84 -16.78
CA LYS A 62 -5.36 -12.49 -15.95
C LYS A 62 -4.15 -12.06 -16.79
N LYS A 63 -4.00 -12.59 -18.00
CA LYS A 63 -2.92 -12.17 -18.92
C LYS A 63 -3.14 -10.75 -19.48
N THR A 64 -4.38 -10.26 -19.51
CA THR A 64 -4.70 -8.90 -19.97
C THR A 64 -4.18 -7.83 -19.01
N SER A 65 -4.04 -6.59 -19.50
CA SER A 65 -3.64 -5.45 -18.65
C SER A 65 -4.65 -5.13 -17.55
N LEU A 66 -5.94 -5.45 -17.76
CA LEU A 66 -6.99 -5.25 -16.77
C LEU A 66 -6.96 -6.33 -15.68
N GLY A 67 -6.78 -7.59 -16.08
CA GLY A 67 -6.62 -8.70 -15.13
C GLY A 67 -5.44 -8.47 -14.18
N LYS A 68 -4.28 -8.08 -14.71
CA LYS A 68 -3.11 -7.72 -13.88
C LYS A 68 -3.41 -6.61 -12.87
N LYS A 69 -4.11 -5.55 -13.28
CA LYS A 69 -4.51 -4.46 -12.36
C LYS A 69 -5.49 -4.93 -11.30
N ALA A 70 -6.40 -5.83 -11.63
CA ALA A 70 -7.33 -6.41 -10.66
C ALA A 70 -6.58 -7.21 -9.59
N ASP A 71 -5.63 -8.05 -10.00
CA ASP A 71 -4.79 -8.84 -9.08
C ASP A 71 -3.92 -7.92 -8.19
N GLU A 72 -3.27 -6.90 -8.78
CA GLU A 72 -2.52 -5.89 -8.02
C GLU A 72 -3.39 -5.16 -7.00
N GLN A 73 -4.64 -4.82 -7.37
CA GLN A 73 -5.57 -4.17 -6.46
C GLN A 73 -5.98 -5.09 -5.31
N GLN A 74 -6.25 -6.37 -5.58
CA GLN A 74 -6.55 -7.36 -4.54
C GLN A 74 -5.37 -7.50 -3.56
N LEU A 75 -4.15 -7.63 -4.08
CA LEU A 75 -2.93 -7.67 -3.26
C LEU A 75 -2.79 -6.42 -2.38
N HIS A 76 -3.09 -5.24 -2.93
CA HIS A 76 -3.00 -3.98 -2.18
C HIS A 76 -4.06 -3.84 -1.08
N ILE A 77 -5.27 -4.36 -1.31
CA ILE A 77 -6.34 -4.39 -0.31
C ILE A 77 -5.93 -5.29 0.85
N GLU A 78 -5.48 -6.53 0.55
CA GLU A 78 -5.02 -7.46 1.57
C GLU A 78 -3.81 -6.91 2.32
N TRP A 79 -2.85 -6.29 1.63
CA TRP A 79 -1.73 -5.64 2.27
C TRP A 79 -2.17 -4.52 3.23
N ARG A 80 -3.11 -3.65 2.83
CA ARG A 80 -3.64 -2.62 3.74
C ARG A 80 -4.30 -3.24 4.97
N ARG A 81 -5.09 -4.30 4.78
CA ARG A 81 -5.75 -5.02 5.88
C ARG A 81 -4.73 -5.56 6.87
N LEU A 82 -3.72 -6.28 6.37
CA LEU A 82 -2.63 -6.83 7.19
C LEU A 82 -1.88 -5.74 7.94
N LYS A 83 -1.55 -4.63 7.25
CA LYS A 83 -0.91 -3.47 7.88
C LYS A 83 -1.73 -2.93 9.05
N ASN A 84 -3.04 -2.75 8.87
CA ASN A 84 -3.91 -2.22 9.92
C ASN A 84 -3.99 -3.16 11.13
N GLN A 85 -3.94 -4.47 10.92
CA GLN A 85 -3.90 -5.45 12.00
C GLN A 85 -2.56 -5.41 12.76
N VAL A 86 -1.44 -5.39 12.03
CA VAL A 86 -0.10 -5.44 12.61
C VAL A 86 0.34 -4.11 13.22
N ALA A 87 -0.22 -2.98 12.80
CA ALA A 87 0.12 -1.66 13.32
C ALA A 87 -0.04 -1.52 14.85
N ASN A 88 -0.95 -2.29 15.44
CA ASN A 88 -1.20 -2.28 16.88
C ASN A 88 -0.50 -3.40 17.64
N ASP A 89 0.30 -4.25 16.97
CA ASP A 89 1.03 -5.34 17.63
C ASP A 89 2.08 -4.76 18.60
N PRO A 90 2.09 -5.18 19.88
CA PRO A 90 3.00 -4.62 20.87
C PRO A 90 4.47 -4.88 20.54
N SER A 91 4.79 -6.03 19.94
CA SER A 91 6.16 -6.40 19.53
C SER A 91 6.65 -5.48 18.42
N VAL A 92 5.79 -5.20 17.43
CA VAL A 92 6.12 -4.30 16.31
C VAL A 92 6.34 -2.88 16.83
N ARG A 93 5.46 -2.37 17.69
CA ARG A 93 5.60 -1.03 18.28
C ARG A 93 6.85 -0.89 19.16
N ALA A 94 7.16 -1.91 19.95
CA ALA A 94 8.38 -1.94 20.75
C ALA A 94 9.63 -1.93 19.87
N ALA A 95 9.64 -2.73 18.80
CA ALA A 95 10.75 -2.76 17.86
C ALA A 95 10.91 -1.42 17.10
N GLU A 96 9.79 -0.79 16.72
CA GLU A 96 9.78 0.54 16.10
C GLU A 96 10.37 1.60 17.04
N ALA A 97 9.89 1.64 18.29
CA ALA A 97 10.41 2.54 19.32
C ALA A 97 11.92 2.34 19.56
N ALA A 98 12.38 1.08 19.54
CA ALA A 98 13.81 0.78 19.68
C ALA A 98 14.64 1.39 18.54
N THR A 99 14.10 1.53 17.32
CA THR A 99 14.83 2.19 16.22
C THR A 99 15.14 3.67 16.51
N HIS A 100 14.30 4.34 17.29
CA HIS A 100 14.45 5.76 17.63
C HIS A 100 15.41 6.01 18.80
N THR A 101 15.68 4.99 19.62
CA THR A 101 16.61 5.09 20.76
C THR A 101 18.05 4.73 20.39
N ALA A 102 18.37 4.57 19.11
CA ALA A 102 19.71 4.22 18.66
C ALA A 102 20.61 5.46 18.69
N HIS A 103 21.79 5.34 19.30
CA HIS A 103 22.74 6.46 19.41
C HIS A 103 23.75 6.47 18.27
N THR A 104 23.91 5.35 17.58
CA THR A 104 24.80 5.21 16.42
C THR A 104 24.07 4.75 15.17
N ASP A 105 24.61 5.09 14.00
CA ASP A 105 24.06 4.65 12.72
C ASP A 105 24.07 3.11 12.57
N LEU A 106 25.12 2.46 13.07
CA LEU A 106 25.23 1.00 13.04
C LEU A 106 24.13 0.33 13.89
N GLU A 107 23.88 0.84 15.09
CA GLU A 107 22.78 0.38 15.93
C GLU A 107 21.44 0.62 15.27
N LYS A 108 21.23 1.82 14.69
CA LYS A 108 19.99 2.15 13.99
C LYS A 108 19.72 1.17 12.85
N ARG A 109 20.72 0.86 12.02
CA ARG A 109 20.57 -0.14 10.94
C ARG A 109 20.25 -1.54 11.45
N LYS A 110 20.88 -1.98 12.55
CA LYS A 110 20.55 -3.27 13.19
C LYS A 110 19.10 -3.29 13.69
N ARG A 111 18.67 -2.25 14.41
CA ARG A 111 17.32 -2.15 14.97
C ARG A 111 16.25 -2.00 13.87
N VAL A 112 16.53 -1.27 12.80
CA VAL A 112 15.64 -1.17 11.63
C VAL A 112 15.47 -2.53 10.96
N ARG A 113 16.54 -3.31 10.83
CA ARG A 113 16.45 -4.68 10.30
C ARG A 113 15.58 -5.57 11.17
N GLU A 114 15.77 -5.50 12.49
CA GLU A 114 14.97 -6.25 13.46
C GLU A 114 13.50 -5.85 13.41
N TYR A 115 13.21 -4.55 13.38
CA TYR A 115 11.86 -4.02 13.20
C TYR A 115 11.18 -4.60 11.97
N TYR A 116 11.84 -4.55 10.80
CA TYR A 116 11.25 -5.10 9.57
C TYR A 116 11.12 -6.62 9.60
N ASN A 117 12.04 -7.35 10.24
CA ASN A 117 11.88 -8.79 10.43
C ASN A 117 10.59 -9.09 11.21
N ILE A 118 10.43 -8.50 12.40
CA ILE A 118 9.24 -8.70 13.25
C ILE A 118 7.97 -8.24 12.51
N TYR A 119 8.00 -7.07 11.88
CA TYR A 119 6.86 -6.50 11.15
C TYR A 119 6.37 -7.42 10.03
N TYR A 120 7.27 -7.91 9.18
CA TYR A 120 6.91 -8.80 8.07
C TYR A 120 6.62 -10.22 8.52
N GLU A 121 7.25 -10.73 9.58
CA GLU A 121 6.89 -12.02 10.19
C GLU A 121 5.45 -12.01 10.69
N ARG A 122 5.06 -10.97 11.44
CA ARG A 122 3.68 -10.81 11.93
C ARG A 122 2.67 -10.72 10.78
N MET A 123 2.94 -9.93 9.74
CA MET A 123 2.07 -9.88 8.57
C MET A 123 1.99 -11.23 7.84
N SER A 124 3.11 -11.94 7.70
CA SER A 124 3.16 -13.25 7.02
C SER A 124 2.45 -14.35 7.79
N ALA A 125 2.42 -14.27 9.13
CA ALA A 125 1.70 -15.20 9.99
C ALA A 125 0.18 -15.04 9.87
N LEU A 126 -0.29 -13.80 9.63
CA LEU A 126 -1.71 -13.48 9.42
C LEU A 126 -2.17 -13.72 7.97
N ALA A 127 -1.23 -13.75 7.03
CA ALA A 127 -1.53 -13.99 5.63
C ALA A 127 -1.98 -15.44 5.37
N SER A 128 -3.12 -15.61 4.72
CA SER A 128 -3.62 -16.94 4.32
C SER A 128 -3.11 -17.39 2.95
N ASN A 129 -2.96 -16.46 1.99
CA ASN A 129 -2.54 -16.77 0.62
C ASN A 129 -0.99 -16.85 0.51
N ALA A 130 -0.49 -17.75 -0.35
CA ALA A 130 0.93 -17.86 -0.67
C ALA A 130 1.45 -16.66 -1.48
N GLU A 131 0.65 -16.11 -2.39
CA GLU A 131 1.06 -14.97 -3.24
C GLU A 131 1.35 -13.72 -2.41
N ILE A 132 0.49 -13.41 -1.45
CA ILE A 132 0.71 -12.27 -0.54
C ILE A 132 1.94 -12.51 0.34
N LYS A 133 2.21 -13.75 0.78
CA LYS A 133 3.44 -14.06 1.54
C LYS A 133 4.69 -13.82 0.70
N LEU A 134 4.68 -14.18 -0.58
CA LEU A 134 5.78 -13.93 -1.50
C LEU A 134 5.97 -12.43 -1.76
N ALA A 135 4.87 -11.69 -1.95
CA ALA A 135 4.91 -10.24 -2.10
C ALA A 135 5.47 -9.55 -0.84
N LEU A 136 5.03 -9.97 0.34
CA LEU A 136 5.53 -9.48 1.63
C LEU A 136 7.03 -9.76 1.80
N GLN A 137 7.51 -10.94 1.42
CA GLN A 137 8.94 -11.25 1.46
C GLN A 137 9.74 -10.34 0.52
N SER A 138 9.24 -10.08 -0.69
CA SER A 138 9.88 -9.14 -1.63
C SER A 138 9.94 -7.71 -1.07
N LEU A 139 8.85 -7.26 -0.42
CA LEU A 139 8.82 -5.96 0.26
C LEU A 139 9.79 -5.90 1.45
N LYS A 140 9.89 -6.97 2.24
CA LYS A 140 10.85 -7.10 3.34
C LYS A 140 12.28 -6.93 2.83
N ASP A 141 12.63 -7.65 1.78
CA ASP A 141 13.97 -7.60 1.18
C ASP A 141 14.27 -6.20 0.64
N GLY A 142 13.29 -5.52 0.04
CA GLY A 142 13.38 -4.12 -0.37
C GLY A 142 13.72 -3.17 0.78
N HIS A 143 13.05 -3.31 1.92
CA HIS A 143 13.30 -2.49 3.11
C HIS A 143 14.63 -2.81 3.81
N ILE A 144 15.03 -4.08 3.86
CA ILE A 144 16.27 -4.49 4.51
C ILE A 144 17.50 -4.15 3.66
N ARG A 145 17.39 -4.20 2.32
CA ARG A 145 18.49 -3.94 1.37
C ARG A 145 19.35 -2.70 1.71
N PRO A 146 18.79 -1.49 1.93
CA PRO A 146 19.60 -0.31 2.26
C PRO A 146 20.36 -0.45 3.59
N THR A 147 19.89 -1.28 4.53
CA THR A 147 20.56 -1.49 5.83
C THR A 147 21.83 -2.36 5.72
N LYS A 148 22.07 -3.02 4.58
CA LYS A 148 23.20 -3.94 4.39
C LYS A 148 24.52 -3.24 4.03
N GLN A 149 24.58 -1.91 4.05
CA GLN A 149 25.80 -1.18 3.72
C GLN A 149 26.97 -1.59 4.64
N PRO A 150 28.12 -2.01 4.09
CA PRO A 150 29.21 -2.56 4.90
C PRO A 150 30.00 -1.50 5.67
N ARG A 151 30.07 -0.25 5.18
CA ARG A 151 30.88 0.82 5.80
C ARG A 151 30.10 2.14 5.88
N VAL A 152 30.22 2.82 7.01
CA VAL A 152 29.84 4.23 7.17
C VAL A 152 30.79 5.03 6.28
N ARG A 153 30.30 5.94 5.42
CA ARG A 153 31.18 6.85 4.68
C ARG A 153 31.95 7.69 5.70
N HIS A 154 33.22 7.36 5.93
CA HIS A 154 34.11 8.27 6.63
C HIS A 154 34.39 9.41 5.64
N LEU A 155 33.96 10.62 5.99
CA LEU A 155 34.31 11.83 5.28
C LEU A 155 35.77 12.19 5.63
N THR A 156 36.73 11.33 5.29
CA THR A 156 38.16 11.57 5.48
C THR A 156 38.96 10.80 4.42
N ASP A 157 38.60 10.94 3.14
CA ASP A 157 39.62 10.89 2.10
C ASP A 157 40.01 12.33 1.81
N SER A 158 40.96 12.84 2.58
CA SER A 158 41.65 14.11 2.34
C SER A 158 42.52 14.07 1.07
N SER A 159 42.22 13.17 0.12
CA SER A 159 43.00 12.92 -1.10
C SER A 159 42.22 13.23 -2.39
N VAL A 160 40.94 13.59 -2.31
CA VAL A 160 40.17 14.05 -3.48
C VAL A 160 39.70 15.46 -3.20
N GLY A 161 40.19 16.41 -4.00
CA GLY A 161 40.03 17.85 -3.80
C GLY A 161 38.60 18.24 -3.43
N ILE A 162 38.48 18.97 -2.32
CA ILE A 162 37.28 19.68 -1.93
C ILE A 162 36.95 20.64 -3.09
N PRO A 163 35.81 20.53 -3.80
CA PRO A 163 35.39 21.62 -4.66
C PRO A 163 35.10 22.81 -3.75
N THR A 164 35.96 23.82 -3.79
CA THR A 164 35.75 25.11 -3.16
C THR A 164 34.35 25.60 -3.54
N PRO A 165 33.49 26.01 -2.57
CA PRO A 165 32.20 26.59 -2.93
C PRO A 165 32.46 27.90 -3.68
N THR A 166 32.19 27.89 -4.98
CA THR A 166 32.16 29.11 -5.80
C THR A 166 31.14 30.08 -5.20
N PRO A 167 31.52 31.31 -4.82
CA PRO A 167 30.54 32.27 -4.33
C PRO A 167 29.50 32.56 -5.43
N SER A 168 28.23 32.41 -5.07
CA SER A 168 27.10 32.74 -5.95
C SER A 168 27.20 34.21 -6.37
N PRO A 169 27.07 34.55 -7.67
CA PRO A 169 27.11 35.94 -8.09
C PRO A 169 25.94 36.71 -7.50
N GLU A 170 26.27 37.80 -6.84
CA GLU A 170 25.35 38.76 -6.23
C GLU A 170 24.40 39.33 -7.30
N GLN A 171 23.10 39.15 -7.12
CA GLN A 171 22.10 39.71 -8.04
C GLN A 171 22.08 41.23 -7.91
N LYS A 172 22.74 41.93 -8.84
CA LYS A 172 22.64 43.38 -8.98
C LYS A 172 21.17 43.76 -9.23
N HIS A 173 20.56 44.40 -8.24
CA HIS A 173 19.26 45.07 -8.38
C HIS A 173 19.37 46.13 -9.49
N LYS A 174 18.68 45.90 -10.61
CA LYS A 174 18.46 46.93 -11.64
C LYS A 174 17.53 48.00 -11.05
N LYS A 175 18.06 49.21 -10.81
CA LYS A 175 17.24 50.42 -10.65
C LYS A 175 16.60 50.74 -12.00
N ASN A 176 15.27 50.75 -12.05
CA ASN A 176 14.54 51.28 -13.19
C ASN A 176 14.65 52.81 -13.20
N PRO A 177 15.01 53.44 -14.33
CA PRO A 177 14.86 54.88 -14.48
C PRO A 177 13.39 55.25 -14.65
N LYS A 178 13.06 56.45 -14.15
CA LYS A 178 11.74 57.06 -14.10
C LYS A 178 11.37 57.68 -15.45
#